data_AF-A0AA34Z6H6-F1
#
_entry.id   AF-A0AA34Z6H6-F1
#
_cell.length_a   1.000
_cell.length_b   1.000
_cell.length_c   1.000
_cell.angle_alpha   90.00
_cell.angle_beta   90.00
_cell.angle_gamma   90.00
#
_symmetry.space_group_name_H-M   'P 1'
#
loop_
_entity.id
_entity.type
_entity.pdbx_description
1 polymer ?
#
loop_
_entity_poly.entity_id
_entity_poly.type
_entity_poly.pdbx_seq_one_letter_code
_entity_poly.pdbx_strand_id
1 'polypeptide(L)'
;MHTQNVNVKSAGEETAGRCDQNTCLTDRQIIDLFNWVFAATDDIPGAKCHDFTPPADAEELNVFEKGIPDYCAVWISNGWPVAAALPLDFLFRVVPANYF
;
A
#
# COMPACT_ATOMS: atom_id res chain seq x y z
N MET A 1 -25.48 13.70 -41.29
CA MET A 1 -25.50 13.20 -39.91
C MET A 1 -24.45 12.11 -39.81
N HIS A 2 -23.43 12.32 -38.98
CA HIS A 2 -22.31 11.40 -38.81
C HIS A 2 -22.34 10.94 -37.35
N THR A 3 -22.75 9.70 -37.10
CA THR A 3 -22.83 9.11 -35.76
C THR A 3 -21.46 8.58 -35.36
N GLN A 4 -20.80 9.23 -34.40
CA GLN A 4 -19.62 8.69 -33.76
C GLN A 4 -20.04 7.75 -32.62
N ASN A 5 -19.66 6.48 -32.74
CA ASN A 5 -19.80 5.49 -31.69
C ASN A 5 -18.70 5.72 -30.64
N VAL A 6 -19.05 6.29 -29.50
CA VAL A 6 -18.15 6.37 -28.34
C VAL A 6 -18.21 5.06 -27.56
N ASN A 7 -17.24 4.18 -27.81
CA ASN A 7 -17.00 3.01 -26.98
C ASN A 7 -16.22 3.43 -25.73
N VAL A 8 -16.93 3.94 -24.72
CA VAL A 8 -16.36 4.15 -23.38
C VAL A 8 -16.29 2.80 -22.68
N LYS A 9 -15.21 2.05 -22.91
CA LYS A 9 -14.80 1.00 -21.97
C LYS A 9 -14.06 1.67 -20.81
N SER A 10 -14.82 2.10 -19.82
CA SER A 10 -14.29 2.31 -18.48
C SER A 10 -14.37 0.96 -17.76
N ALA A 11 -13.22 0.35 -17.54
CA ALA A 11 -13.03 -0.67 -16.52
C ALA A 11 -11.65 -0.39 -15.93
N GLY A 12 -11.61 0.00 -14.65
CA GLY A 12 -10.37 0.04 -13.89
C GLY A 12 -9.82 -1.36 -13.85
N GLU A 13 -8.60 -1.53 -14.37
CA GLU A 13 -7.87 -2.77 -14.24
C GLU A 13 -7.22 -2.74 -12.86
N GLU A 14 -7.96 -3.25 -11.87
CA GLU A 14 -7.43 -3.57 -10.54
C GLU A 14 -6.47 -4.75 -10.72
N THR A 15 -5.19 -4.45 -10.93
CA THR A 15 -4.15 -5.47 -10.87
C THR A 15 -3.84 -5.78 -9.41
N ALA A 16 -4.75 -6.50 -8.75
CA ALA A 16 -4.43 -7.20 -7.53
C ALA A 16 -3.38 -8.27 -7.90
N GLY A 17 -2.14 -8.04 -7.49
CA GLY A 17 -1.10 -9.06 -7.46
C GLY A 17 -1.66 -10.29 -6.77
N ARG A 18 -1.50 -11.43 -7.44
CA ARG A 18 -1.96 -12.79 -7.12
C ARG A 18 -2.00 -13.09 -5.61
N CYS A 19 -3.11 -12.74 -4.95
CA CYS A 19 -3.38 -13.10 -3.56
C CYS A 19 -3.84 -14.56 -3.50
N ASP A 20 -3.12 -15.40 -2.78
CA ASP A 20 -3.53 -16.78 -2.48
C ASP A 20 -4.71 -16.75 -1.50
N GLN A 21 -5.92 -16.58 -2.06
CA GLN A 21 -7.30 -16.88 -1.61
C GLN A 21 -7.77 -16.72 -0.14
N ASN A 22 -6.92 -16.41 0.84
CA ASN A 22 -7.27 -16.21 2.25
C ASN A 22 -6.93 -14.82 2.80
N THR A 23 -6.21 -13.98 2.06
CA THR A 23 -5.76 -12.65 2.52
C THR A 23 -5.89 -11.58 1.44
N CYS A 24 -6.93 -11.63 0.60
CA CYS A 24 -7.10 -10.61 -0.43
C CYS A 24 -7.73 -9.35 0.20
N LEU A 25 -6.91 -8.48 0.79
CA LEU A 25 -7.34 -7.14 1.17
C LEU A 25 -7.71 -6.36 -0.09
N THR A 26 -8.82 -5.63 -0.02
CA THR A 26 -9.19 -4.66 -1.08
C THR A 26 -8.28 -3.44 -1.01
N ASP A 27 -8.12 -2.71 -2.12
CA ASP A 27 -7.36 -1.46 -2.18
C ASP A 27 -7.75 -0.49 -1.05
N ARG A 28 -9.05 -0.38 -0.75
CA ARG A 28 -9.54 0.45 0.35
C ARG A 28 -9.04 -0.02 1.71
N GLN A 29 -9.03 -1.33 1.97
CA GLN A 29 -8.49 -1.87 3.22
C GLN A 29 -6.98 -1.68 3.32
N ILE A 30 -6.25 -1.76 2.20
CA ILE A 30 -4.82 -1.47 2.17
C ILE A 30 -4.57 0.01 2.47
N ILE A 31 -5.35 0.93 1.90
CA ILE A 31 -5.28 2.36 2.20
C ILE A 31 -5.61 2.64 3.68
N ASP A 32 -6.65 2.01 4.24
CA ASP A 32 -6.99 2.15 5.66
C ASP A 32 -5.84 1.67 6.56
N LEU A 33 -5.20 0.55 6.21
CA LEU A 33 -4.06 -0.01 6.92
C LEU A 33 -2.83 0.89 6.81
N PHE A 34 -2.54 1.42 5.62
CA PHE A 34 -1.51 2.42 5.37
C PHE A 34 -1.70 3.64 6.28
N ASN A 35 -2.91 4.21 6.29
CA ASN A 35 -3.24 5.37 7.12
C ASN A 35 -3.08 5.07 8.61
N TRP A 36 -3.49 3.86 9.03
CA TRP A 36 -3.32 3.42 10.41
C TRP A 36 -1.84 3.33 10.80
N VAL A 37 -0.96 2.76 9.96
CA VAL A 37 0.48 2.70 10.24
C VAL A 37 1.06 4.10 10.38
N PHE A 38 0.71 5.02 9.48
CA PHE A 38 1.17 6.41 9.55
C PHE A 38 0.72 7.13 10.82
N ALA A 39 -0.54 6.93 11.23
CA ALA A 39 -1.06 7.51 12.46
C ALA A 39 -0.44 6.88 13.71
N ALA A 40 -0.31 5.55 13.74
CA ALA A 40 0.24 4.81 14.88
C ALA A 40 1.72 5.12 15.14
N THR A 41 2.45 5.53 14.10
CA THR A 41 3.89 5.80 14.15
C THR A 41 4.26 7.28 14.21
N ASP A 42 3.29 8.20 14.17
CA ASP A 42 3.58 9.62 13.98
C ASP A 42 4.42 10.22 15.12
N ASP A 43 4.14 9.81 16.35
CA ASP A 43 4.81 10.28 17.57
C ASP A 43 5.91 9.33 18.09
N ILE A 44 6.24 8.28 17.33
CA ILE A 44 7.27 7.31 17.75
C ILE A 44 8.65 7.75 17.26
N PRO A 45 9.62 8.00 18.17
CA PRO A 45 10.99 8.28 17.78
C PRO A 45 11.61 7.12 16.97
N GLY A 46 12.19 7.45 15.81
CA GLY A 46 12.87 6.48 14.95
C GLY A 46 11.97 5.66 14.02
N ALA A 47 10.64 5.83 14.09
CA ALA A 47 9.73 5.14 13.17
C ALA A 47 9.69 5.76 11.76
N LYS A 48 10.15 7.02 11.62
CA LYS A 48 10.25 7.74 10.34
C LYS A 48 11.63 7.50 9.74
N CYS A 49 11.72 6.94 8.54
CA CYS A 49 12.98 6.71 7.84
C CYS A 49 12.87 7.04 6.33
N HIS A 50 14.03 7.14 5.69
CA HIS A 50 14.16 7.41 4.25
C HIS A 50 14.55 6.17 3.44
N ASP A 51 15.02 5.14 4.13
CA ASP A 51 15.36 3.84 3.59
C ASP A 51 14.71 2.75 4.45
N PHE A 52 14.29 1.68 3.80
CA PHE A 52 13.69 0.53 4.45
C PHE A 52 14.04 -0.72 3.65
N THR A 53 14.48 -1.76 4.36
CA THR A 53 14.62 -3.10 3.80
C THR A 53 13.55 -3.97 4.47
N PRO A 54 12.55 -4.47 3.72
CA PRO A 54 11.52 -5.29 4.30
C PRO A 54 12.08 -6.59 4.90
N PRO A 55 11.48 -7.10 5.99
CA PRO A 55 11.77 -8.45 6.47
C PRO A 55 11.59 -9.48 5.35
N ALA A 56 12.41 -10.53 5.36
CA ALA A 56 12.43 -11.53 4.29
C ALA A 56 11.12 -12.31 4.14
N ASP A 57 10.32 -12.38 5.20
CA ASP A 57 9.02 -13.02 5.27
C ASP A 57 7.84 -12.06 5.05
N ALA A 58 8.11 -10.78 4.80
CA ALA A 58 7.07 -9.79 4.61
C ALA A 58 6.50 -9.83 3.18
N GLU A 59 5.17 -9.83 3.08
CA GLU A 59 4.42 -9.62 1.85
C GLU A 59 4.21 -8.12 1.62
N GLU A 60 4.41 -7.66 0.39
CA GLU A 60 4.15 -6.27 -0.01
C GLU A 60 2.79 -6.13 -0.67
N LEU A 61 1.95 -5.25 -0.09
CA LEU A 61 0.64 -4.89 -0.61
C LEU A 61 0.68 -3.45 -1.15
N ASN A 62 0.32 -3.28 -2.42
CA ASN A 62 0.44 -2.02 -3.13
C ASN A 62 -0.90 -1.53 -3.69
N VAL A 63 -1.13 -0.22 -3.60
CA VAL A 63 -2.27 0.43 -4.24
C VAL A 63 -1.78 1.55 -5.15
N PHE A 64 -2.14 1.44 -6.43
CA PHE A 64 -1.82 2.42 -7.47
C PHE A 64 -3.05 3.24 -7.80
N GLU A 65 -2.97 4.55 -7.59
CA GLU A 65 -4.06 5.45 -7.98
C GLU A 65 -3.80 6.06 -9.36
N LYS A 66 -4.82 6.05 -10.22
CA LYS A 66 -4.68 6.53 -11.59
C LYS A 66 -4.31 8.02 -11.62
N GLY A 67 -3.17 8.31 -12.25
CA GLY A 67 -2.69 9.69 -12.42
C GLY A 67 -1.88 10.22 -11.24
N ILE A 68 -1.68 9.40 -10.20
CA ILE A 68 -0.71 9.67 -9.14
C ILE A 68 0.60 8.95 -9.53
N PRO A 69 1.75 9.64 -9.50
CA PRO A 69 3.02 9.02 -9.87
C PRO A 69 3.50 8.02 -8.81
N ASP A 70 3.23 8.28 -7.53
CA ASP A 70 3.57 7.40 -6.41
C ASP A 70 2.46 6.38 -6.11
N TYR A 71 2.73 5.46 -5.21
CA TYR A 71 1.81 4.42 -4.76
C TYR A 71 1.93 4.21 -3.25
N CYS A 72 0.84 3.75 -2.64
CA CYS A 72 0.87 3.34 -1.24
C CYS A 72 1.36 1.90 -1.17
N ALA A 73 2.35 1.65 -0.31
CA ALA A 73 2.85 0.31 -0.01
C ALA A 73 2.68 -0.01 1.48
N VAL A 74 2.33 -1.24 1.79
CA VAL A 74 2.30 -1.78 3.17
C VAL A 74 2.98 -3.15 3.16
N TRP A 75 3.88 -3.39 4.11
CA TRP A 75 4.51 -4.69 4.31
C TRP A 75 3.88 -5.42 5.49
N ILE A 76 3.47 -6.67 5.27
CA ILE A 76 2.82 -7.53 6.25
C ILE A 76 3.73 -8.72 6.55
N SER A 77 4.13 -8.91 7.80
CA SER A 77 4.82 -10.12 8.27
C SER A 77 3.98 -10.79 9.35
N ASN A 78 3.79 -12.10 9.21
CA ASN A 78 2.99 -12.92 10.14
C ASN A 78 1.59 -12.34 10.45
N GLY A 79 0.93 -11.76 9.43
CA GLY A 79 -0.40 -11.16 9.54
C GLY A 79 -0.45 -9.75 10.16
N TRP A 80 0.71 -9.16 10.50
CA TRP A 80 0.80 -7.83 11.09
C TRP A 80 1.54 -6.83 10.18
N PRO A 81 1.08 -5.56 10.11
CA PRO A 81 1.80 -4.54 9.38
C PRO A 81 3.12 -4.20 10.07
N VAL A 82 4.22 -4.31 9.34
CA VAL A 82 5.57 -3.97 9.84
C VAL A 82 6.09 -2.66 9.28
N ALA A 83 5.58 -2.21 8.13
CA ALA A 83 5.91 -0.92 7.56
C ALA A 83 4.85 -0.44 6.57
N ALA A 84 4.83 0.87 6.31
CA ALA A 84 4.08 1.50 5.23
C ALA A 84 4.90 2.62 4.58
N ALA A 85 4.68 2.90 3.30
CA ALA A 85 5.44 3.91 2.58
C ALA A 85 4.72 4.55 1.39
N LEU A 86 5.20 5.75 1.04
CA LEU A 86 5.12 6.35 -0.30
C LEU A 86 6.54 6.26 -0.89
N PRO A 87 6.84 5.21 -1.70
CA PRO A 87 8.21 4.87 -2.05
C PRO A 87 8.90 5.89 -2.96
N LEU A 88 8.19 6.53 -3.90
CA LEU A 88 8.81 7.55 -4.76
C LEU A 88 9.15 8.84 -3.99
N ASP A 89 8.40 9.13 -2.92
CA ASP A 89 8.66 10.23 -2.00
C ASP A 89 9.74 9.90 -0.95
N PHE A 90 10.30 8.70 -0.93
CA PHE A 90 11.21 8.19 0.11
C PHE A 90 10.65 8.38 1.53
N LEU A 91 9.33 8.21 1.67
CA LEU A 91 8.62 8.41 2.93
C LEU A 91 8.20 7.06 3.50
N PHE A 92 8.96 6.59 4.48
CA PHE A 92 8.70 5.31 5.13
C PHE A 92 8.27 5.50 6.59
N ARG A 93 7.44 4.56 7.06
CA ARG A 93 7.04 4.38 8.45
C ARG A 93 7.26 2.92 8.83
N VAL A 94 8.10 2.67 9.82
CA VAL A 94 8.38 1.33 10.34
C VAL A 94 7.69 1.18 11.68
N VAL A 95 6.90 0.13 11.83
CA VAL A 95 6.25 -0.21 13.11
C VAL A 95 7.31 -0.82 14.02
N PRO A 96 7.59 -0.24 15.20
CA PRO A 96 8.58 -0.79 16.11
C PRO A 96 8.19 -2.19 16.60
N ALA A 97 9.19 -3.06 16.79
CA ALA A 97 8.96 -4.44 17.21
C ALA A 97 8.26 -4.60 18.57
N ASN A 98 8.25 -3.56 19.42
CA ASN A 98 7.58 -3.55 20.72
C ASN A 98 6.08 -3.20 20.66
N TYR A 99 5.50 -3.04 19.47
CA TYR A 99 4.06 -2.81 19.28
C TYR A 99 3.24 -4.12 19.16
N PHE A 100 3.90 -5.27 19.12
CA PHE A 100 3.28 -6.59 18.98
C PHE A 100 3.73 -7.56 20.08
#